data_AF-A0A949EVG1-F1
#
_entry.id   AF-A0A949EVG1-F1
#
_cell.length_a   1.000
_cell.length_b   1.000
_cell.length_c   1.000
_cell.angle_alpha   90.00
_cell.angle_beta   90.00
_cell.angle_gamma   90.00
#
_symmetry.space_group_name_H-M   'P 1'
#
loop_
_entity.id
_entity.type
_entity.pdbx_description
1 polymer ?
#
loop_
_entity_poly.entity_id
_entity_poly.type
_entity_poly.pdbx_seq_one_letter_code
_entity_poly.pdbx_strand_id
1 'polypeptide(L)'
;MKVTYYPGCSLEGTAKDYAESIIGICSSLDIELEEVPDWNCCGATAAHSIDHRASIELAARTLNLAAQMPHQDMLVPCPMCFNRLKTAAFSLQGDHKDLYDINLEASLPKIWDLANFFATKEMLEVVAKHVKKPLAGLKVVCYYGCMANRPPEIT
;
A
#
# COMPACT_ATOMS: atom_id res chain seq x y z
N MET A 1 -9.96 -3.22 13.98
CA MET A 1 -8.52 -3.59 13.94
C MET A 1 -7.69 -2.35 13.62
N LYS A 2 -6.39 -2.33 13.97
CA LYS A 2 -5.46 -1.25 13.59
C LYS A 2 -4.53 -1.72 12.47
N VAL A 3 -4.29 -0.87 11.48
CA VAL A 3 -3.48 -1.19 10.29
C VAL A 3 -2.58 0.00 10.00
N THR A 4 -1.30 -0.26 9.72
CA THR A 4 -0.36 0.77 9.27
C THR A 4 -0.84 1.31 7.93
N TYR A 5 -0.82 2.63 7.74
CA TYR A 5 -1.38 3.29 6.56
C TYR A 5 -0.33 4.16 5.89
N TYR A 6 -0.12 3.94 4.60
CA TYR A 6 0.72 4.81 3.77
C TYR A 6 -0.13 5.45 2.66
N PRO A 7 -0.53 6.73 2.82
CA PRO A 7 -1.39 7.39 1.85
C PRO A 7 -0.69 7.65 0.52
N GLY A 8 0.62 7.97 0.58
CA GLY A 8 1.37 8.47 -0.55
C GLY A 8 0.91 9.87 -1.00
N CYS A 9 1.69 10.50 -1.89
CA CYS A 9 1.50 11.91 -2.23
C CYS A 9 0.21 12.23 -3.00
N SER A 10 -0.28 11.32 -3.84
CA SER A 10 -1.49 11.58 -4.64
C SER A 10 -2.74 11.73 -3.78
N LEU A 11 -2.86 10.96 -2.71
CA LEU A 11 -4.05 10.97 -1.83
C LEU A 11 -4.12 12.24 -0.98
N GLU A 12 -2.99 12.88 -0.70
CA GLU A 12 -2.96 14.19 -0.04
C GLU A 12 -3.26 15.37 -0.99
N GLY A 13 -3.13 15.15 -2.30
CA GLY A 13 -3.27 16.18 -3.31
C GLY A 13 -4.42 15.93 -4.27
N THR A 14 -4.10 15.30 -5.41
CA THR A 14 -5.02 15.19 -6.56
C THR A 14 -6.11 14.14 -6.42
N ALA A 15 -6.00 13.20 -5.47
CA ALA A 15 -6.94 12.12 -5.23
C ALA A 15 -7.55 12.18 -3.81
N LYS A 16 -7.85 13.39 -3.35
CA LYS A 16 -8.39 13.64 -2.00
C LYS A 16 -9.75 12.97 -1.77
N ASP A 17 -10.60 12.95 -2.80
CA ASP A 17 -11.89 12.25 -2.79
C ASP A 17 -11.72 10.73 -2.54
N TYR A 18 -10.67 10.14 -3.11
CA TYR A 18 -10.32 8.75 -2.87
C TYR A 18 -9.82 8.53 -1.44
N ALA A 19 -8.98 9.44 -0.91
CA ALA A 19 -8.52 9.40 0.48
C ALA A 19 -9.69 9.48 1.47
N GLU A 20 -10.60 10.43 1.27
CA GLU A 20 -11.82 10.58 2.08
C GLU A 20 -12.69 9.32 2.02
N SER A 21 -12.82 8.71 0.83
CA SER A 21 -13.56 7.46 0.65
C SER A 21 -12.92 6.30 1.44
N ILE A 22 -11.59 6.17 1.41
CA ILE A 22 -10.85 5.14 2.15
C ILE A 22 -11.04 5.30 3.66
N ILE A 23 -10.85 6.52 4.17
CA ILE A 23 -11.04 6.84 5.59
C ILE A 23 -12.48 6.53 6.00
N GLY A 24 -13.47 6.92 5.18
CA GLY A 24 -14.87 6.65 5.42
C GLY A 24 -15.20 5.17 5.50
N ILE A 25 -14.75 4.36 4.52
CA ILE A 25 -15.01 2.91 4.55
C ILE A 25 -14.31 2.24 5.72
N CYS A 26 -13.03 2.55 5.99
CA CYS A 26 -12.28 1.94 7.08
C CYS A 26 -12.92 2.26 8.43
N SER A 27 -13.28 3.52 8.67
CA SER A 27 -14.00 3.92 9.88
C SER A 27 -15.34 3.19 10.04
N SER A 28 -16.10 3.03 8.95
CA SER A 28 -17.40 2.33 9.00
C SER A 28 -17.31 0.81 9.23
N LEU A 29 -16.12 0.24 9.05
CA LEU A 29 -15.82 -1.18 9.24
C LEU A 29 -14.97 -1.42 10.50
N ASP A 30 -14.86 -0.41 11.38
CA ASP A 30 -14.05 -0.44 12.60
C ASP A 30 -12.56 -0.77 12.35
N ILE A 31 -12.02 -0.26 11.23
CA ILE A 31 -10.61 -0.31 10.86
C ILE A 31 -10.00 1.06 11.12
N GLU A 32 -9.07 1.11 12.06
CA GLU A 32 -8.31 2.31 12.38
C GLU A 32 -7.02 2.32 11.56
N LEU A 33 -6.87 3.35 10.74
CA LEU A 33 -5.68 3.57 9.93
C LEU A 33 -4.69 4.41 10.73
N GLU A 34 -3.53 3.85 11.04
CA GLU A 34 -2.44 4.57 11.69
C GLU A 34 -1.40 4.94 10.63
N GLU A 35 -1.27 6.23 10.35
CA GLU A 35 -0.38 6.71 9.30
C GLU A 35 1.10 6.54 9.66
N VAL A 36 1.92 6.11 8.70
CA VAL A 36 3.38 6.00 8.87
C VAL A 36 3.96 7.38 9.21
N PRO A 37 4.64 7.58 10.34
CA PRO A 37 5.16 8.90 10.68
C PRO A 37 6.27 9.32 9.72
N ASP A 38 6.28 10.59 9.30
CA ASP A 38 7.36 11.20 8.49
C ASP A 38 7.68 10.41 7.21
N TRP A 39 6.66 9.80 6.58
CA TRP A 39 6.83 9.10 5.31
C TRP A 39 7.25 10.05 4.19
N ASN A 40 7.91 9.51 3.16
CA ASN A 40 8.25 10.26 1.93
C ASN A 40 7.60 9.62 0.70
N CYS A 41 7.53 10.38 -0.40
CA CYS A 41 7.05 9.86 -1.68
C CYS A 41 7.83 8.60 -2.09
N CYS A 42 7.13 7.59 -2.60
CA CYS A 42 7.70 6.31 -3.03
C CYS A 42 8.60 6.39 -4.28
N GLY A 43 8.69 7.56 -4.93
CA GLY A 43 9.55 7.76 -6.09
C GLY A 43 9.04 7.14 -7.41
N ALA A 44 7.78 6.67 -7.46
CA ALA A 44 7.25 5.91 -8.60
C ALA A 44 7.33 6.62 -9.96
N THR A 45 7.20 7.94 -10.01
CA THR A 45 7.22 8.70 -11.27
C THR A 45 8.59 9.31 -11.54
N ALA A 46 9.06 10.20 -10.68
CA ALA A 46 10.29 10.95 -10.94
C ALA A 46 11.55 10.10 -10.74
N ALA A 47 11.74 9.52 -9.55
CA ALA A 47 12.96 8.79 -9.21
C ALA A 47 13.15 7.56 -10.11
N HIS A 48 12.10 6.74 -10.29
CA HIS A 48 12.17 5.56 -11.14
C HIS A 48 12.65 5.83 -12.58
N SER A 49 12.35 7.01 -13.14
CA SER A 49 12.73 7.36 -14.51
C SER A 49 14.13 7.97 -14.64
N ILE A 50 14.73 8.48 -13.55
CA ILE A 50 15.98 9.25 -13.60
C ILE A 50 17.10 8.64 -12.75
N ASP A 51 16.75 7.90 -11.70
CA ASP A 51 17.68 7.30 -10.75
C ASP A 51 17.08 6.03 -10.13
N HIS A 52 17.55 4.88 -10.59
CA HIS A 52 17.09 3.57 -10.13
C HIS A 52 17.35 3.38 -8.63
N ARG A 53 18.52 3.79 -8.14
CA ARG A 53 18.91 3.64 -6.74
C ARG A 53 17.97 4.44 -5.84
N ALA A 54 17.73 5.71 -6.17
CA ALA A 54 16.81 6.55 -5.44
C ALA A 54 15.39 5.96 -5.41
N SER A 55 14.94 5.32 -6.51
CA SER A 55 13.61 4.69 -6.57
C SER A 55 13.41 3.54 -5.57
N ILE A 56 14.50 2.87 -5.18
CA ILE A 56 14.49 1.79 -4.20
C ILE A 56 14.68 2.36 -2.79
N GLU A 57 15.65 3.24 -2.59
CA GLU A 57 16.00 3.77 -1.27
C GLU A 57 14.88 4.64 -0.68
N LEU A 58 14.17 5.42 -1.51
CA LEU A 58 13.02 6.20 -1.06
C LEU A 58 11.88 5.32 -0.54
N ALA A 59 11.60 4.21 -1.22
CA ALA A 59 10.58 3.25 -0.78
C ALA A 59 11.05 2.47 0.46
N ALA A 60 12.33 2.10 0.52
CA ALA A 60 12.92 1.40 1.65
C ALA A 60 12.88 2.21 2.95
N ARG A 61 13.09 3.54 2.88
CA ARG A 61 12.93 4.42 4.05
C ARG A 61 11.52 4.31 4.66
N THR A 62 10.49 4.36 3.82
CA THR A 62 9.09 4.20 4.28
C THR A 62 8.84 2.81 4.86
N LEU A 63 9.42 1.75 4.28
CA LEU A 63 9.32 0.39 4.84
C LEU A 63 9.93 0.29 6.23
N ASN A 64 11.10 0.89 6.46
CA ASN A 64 11.76 0.89 7.78
C ASN A 64 10.96 1.67 8.83
N LEU A 65 10.32 2.79 8.43
CA LEU A 65 9.40 3.51 9.31
C LEU A 65 8.17 2.66 9.64
N ALA A 66 7.59 1.99 8.64
CA ALA A 66 6.45 1.11 8.84
C ALA A 66 6.78 -0.13 9.69
N ALA A 67 8.01 -0.65 9.61
CA ALA A 67 8.49 -1.79 10.41
C ALA A 67 8.64 -1.45 11.91
N GLN A 68 8.78 -0.18 12.26
CA GLN A 68 8.80 0.27 13.65
C GLN A 68 7.40 0.41 14.27
N MET A 69 6.35 0.30 13.44
CA MET A 69 4.96 0.37 13.91
C MET A 69 4.49 -0.99 14.43
N PRO A 70 3.56 -1.02 15.41
CA PRO A 70 3.18 -2.26 16.10
C PRO A 70 2.20 -3.14 15.30
N HIS A 71 1.93 -2.84 14.03
CA HIS A 71 0.89 -3.50 13.24
C HIS A 71 1.48 -4.48 12.24
N GLN A 72 0.83 -5.63 12.08
CA GLN A 72 1.28 -6.68 11.17
C GLN A 72 0.98 -6.37 9.70
N ASP A 73 -0.02 -5.53 9.43
CA ASP A 73 -0.49 -5.21 8.10
C ASP A 73 -0.24 -3.72 7.79
N MET A 74 0.14 -3.45 6.54
CA MET A 74 0.32 -2.12 5.99
C MET A 74 -0.55 -1.96 4.75
N LEU A 75 -1.48 -1.00 4.79
CA LEU A 75 -2.37 -0.67 3.69
C LEU A 75 -1.80 0.45 2.82
N VAL A 76 -1.70 0.19 1.52
CA VAL A 76 -1.14 1.10 0.52
C VAL A 76 -2.12 1.27 -0.63
N PRO A 77 -2.98 2.31 -0.62
CA PRO A 77 -4.06 2.42 -1.59
C PRO A 77 -3.61 2.76 -3.02
N CYS A 78 -2.51 3.50 -3.16
CA CYS A 78 -1.98 3.85 -4.47
C CYS A 78 -1.26 2.64 -5.11
N PRO A 79 -1.69 2.14 -6.28
CA PRO A 79 -1.07 0.96 -6.90
C PRO A 79 0.41 1.14 -7.24
N MET A 80 0.82 2.36 -7.60
CA MET A 80 2.23 2.68 -7.87
C MET A 80 3.07 2.65 -6.59
N CYS A 81 2.53 3.19 -5.49
CA CYS A 81 3.19 3.14 -4.18
C CYS A 81 3.36 1.70 -3.71
N PHE A 82 2.28 0.91 -3.78
CA PHE A 82 2.30 -0.52 -3.45
C PHE A 82 3.40 -1.25 -4.21
N ASN A 83 3.43 -1.05 -5.54
CA ASN A 83 4.42 -1.66 -6.40
C ASN A 83 5.86 -1.30 -6.03
N ARG A 84 6.14 -0.02 -5.77
CA ARG A 84 7.49 0.44 -5.41
C ARG A 84 7.94 -0.07 -4.06
N LEU A 85 7.06 -0.08 -3.06
CA LEU A 85 7.36 -0.67 -1.75
C LEU A 85 7.64 -2.17 -1.87
N LYS A 86 6.81 -2.93 -2.59
CA LYS A 86 7.04 -4.36 -2.85
C LYS A 86 8.34 -4.60 -3.62
N THR A 87 8.67 -3.76 -4.60
CA THR A 87 9.92 -3.85 -5.35
C THR A 87 11.12 -3.60 -4.45
N ALA A 88 11.09 -2.57 -3.61
CA ALA A 88 12.18 -2.29 -2.67
C ALA A 88 12.37 -3.42 -1.65
N ALA A 89 11.27 -3.95 -1.10
CA ALA A 89 11.31 -5.13 -0.23
C ALA A 89 11.99 -6.32 -0.92
N PHE A 90 11.56 -6.64 -2.15
CA PHE A 90 12.12 -7.73 -2.94
C PHE A 90 13.62 -7.51 -3.24
N SER A 91 14.01 -6.32 -3.71
CA SER A 91 15.40 -6.02 -4.08
C SER A 91 16.36 -6.06 -2.89
N LEU A 92 15.93 -5.58 -1.71
CA LEU A 92 16.76 -5.48 -0.51
C LEU A 92 16.76 -6.76 0.34
N GLN A 93 15.82 -7.68 0.12
CA GLN A 93 15.84 -9.02 0.69
C GLN A 93 16.52 -10.06 -0.21
N GLY A 94 16.76 -9.72 -1.48
CA GLY A 94 17.40 -10.58 -2.48
C GLY A 94 18.91 -10.36 -2.62
N ASP A 95 19.45 -10.90 -3.72
CA ASP A 95 20.90 -10.96 -4.00
C ASP A 95 21.53 -9.59 -4.33
N HIS A 96 20.72 -8.56 -4.54
CA HIS A 96 21.17 -7.23 -4.98
C HIS A 96 21.19 -6.19 -3.86
N LYS A 97 20.97 -6.58 -2.60
CA LYS A 97 20.90 -5.67 -1.46
C LYS A 97 22.17 -4.80 -1.29
N ASP A 98 23.34 -5.31 -1.66
CA ASP A 98 24.62 -4.62 -1.51
C ASP A 98 24.81 -3.45 -2.50
N LEU A 99 23.87 -3.26 -3.43
CA LEU A 99 23.86 -2.12 -4.36
C LEU A 99 23.26 -0.84 -3.76
N TYR A 100 22.73 -0.91 -2.53
CA TYR A 100 21.99 0.19 -1.88
C TYR A 100 22.64 0.57 -0.55
N ASP A 101 22.55 1.85 -0.17
CA ASP A 101 23.13 2.36 1.10
C ASP A 101 22.12 2.25 2.26
N ILE A 102 21.07 1.45 2.09
CA ILE A 102 20.02 1.22 3.08
C ILE A 102 19.76 -0.28 3.23
N ASN A 103 19.57 -0.71 4.46
CA ASN A 103 19.14 -2.08 4.79
C ASN A 103 17.71 -2.03 5.32
N LEU A 104 16.95 -3.11 5.07
CA LEU A 104 15.62 -3.25 5.64
C LEU A 104 15.68 -3.86 7.04
N GLU A 105 14.74 -3.45 7.88
CA GLU A 105 14.47 -4.11 9.14
C GLU A 105 14.12 -5.59 8.94
N ALA A 106 14.49 -6.43 9.91
CA ALA A 106 14.38 -7.88 9.79
C ALA A 106 12.93 -8.38 9.64
N SER A 107 11.94 -7.62 10.12
CA SER A 107 10.53 -7.93 10.01
C SER A 107 9.78 -6.73 9.41
N LEU A 108 9.25 -6.92 8.21
CA LEU A 108 8.39 -5.95 7.55
C LEU A 108 6.91 -6.33 7.78
N PRO A 109 6.00 -5.35 7.87
CA PRO A 109 4.58 -5.64 7.84
C PRO A 109 4.19 -6.24 6.49
N LYS A 110 3.09 -6.98 6.47
CA LYS A 110 2.48 -7.45 5.24
C LYS A 110 1.91 -6.26 4.48
N ILE A 111 2.48 -5.99 3.31
CA ILE A 111 2.09 -4.87 2.45
C ILE A 111 0.89 -5.30 1.59
N TRP A 112 -0.20 -4.55 1.68
CA TRP A 112 -1.42 -4.78 0.92
C TRP A 112 -1.77 -3.59 0.03
N ASP A 113 -2.18 -3.86 -1.20
CA ASP A 113 -3.05 -2.93 -1.91
C ASP A 113 -4.49 -3.02 -1.37
N LEU A 114 -5.28 -1.99 -1.66
CA LEU A 114 -6.64 -1.88 -1.13
C LEU A 114 -7.55 -3.04 -1.56
N ALA A 115 -7.47 -3.48 -2.82
CA ALA A 115 -8.38 -4.49 -3.35
C ALA A 115 -8.10 -5.86 -2.72
N ASN A 116 -6.83 -6.27 -2.64
CA ASN A 116 -6.47 -7.56 -2.02
C ASN A 116 -6.72 -7.58 -0.51
N PHE A 117 -6.53 -6.46 0.20
CA PHE A 117 -6.87 -6.36 1.62
C PHE A 117 -8.37 -6.64 1.85
N PHE A 118 -9.25 -5.97 1.11
CA PHE A 118 -10.70 -6.16 1.23
C PHE A 118 -11.21 -7.45 0.60
N ALA A 119 -10.43 -8.09 -0.27
CA ALA A 119 -10.76 -9.39 -0.87
C ALA A 119 -10.39 -10.60 0.02
N THR A 120 -9.76 -10.39 1.17
CA THR A 120 -9.56 -11.47 2.15
C THR A 120 -10.90 -12.01 2.63
N LYS A 121 -10.96 -13.29 2.98
CA LYS A 121 -12.20 -13.92 3.46
C LYS A 121 -12.82 -13.18 4.64
N GLU A 122 -11.98 -12.80 5.60
CA GLU A 122 -12.39 -12.03 6.78
C GLU A 122 -13.00 -10.68 6.37
N MET A 123 -12.32 -9.92 5.51
CA MET A 123 -12.82 -8.61 5.09
C MET A 123 -14.08 -8.71 4.24
N LEU A 124 -14.24 -9.73 3.40
CA LEU A 124 -15.47 -9.95 2.65
C LEU A 124 -16.67 -10.22 3.58
N GLU A 125 -16.47 -10.99 4.65
CA GLU A 125 -17.50 -11.22 5.67
C GLU A 125 -17.85 -9.94 6.45
N VAL A 126 -16.84 -9.13 6.79
CA VAL A 126 -17.02 -7.83 7.46
C VAL A 126 -17.79 -6.86 6.56
N VAL A 127 -17.38 -6.71 5.30
CA VAL A 127 -18.04 -5.84 4.32
C VAL A 127 -19.49 -6.28 4.11
N ALA A 128 -19.75 -7.59 3.93
CA ALA A 128 -21.09 -8.11 3.72
C ALA A 128 -22.06 -7.76 4.85
N LYS A 129 -21.59 -7.80 6.11
CA LYS A 129 -22.40 -7.43 7.29
C LYS A 129 -22.73 -5.94 7.38
N HIS A 130 -21.91 -5.09 6.77
CA HIS A 130 -22.06 -3.63 6.82
C HIS A 130 -22.75 -3.02 5.59
N VAL A 131 -23.18 -3.84 4.63
CA VAL A 131 -23.93 -3.37 3.45
C VAL A 131 -25.27 -2.77 3.87
N LYS A 132 -25.39 -1.44 3.79
CA LYS A 132 -26.63 -0.70 4.08
C LYS A 132 -27.56 -0.59 2.86
N LYS A 133 -26.97 -0.36 1.69
CA LYS A 133 -27.68 -0.22 0.42
C LYS A 133 -27.05 -1.15 -0.61
N PRO A 134 -27.67 -2.31 -0.89
CA PRO A 134 -27.20 -3.20 -1.94
C PRO A 134 -27.17 -2.49 -3.29
N LEU A 135 -26.08 -2.65 -4.04
CA LEU A 135 -25.95 -2.14 -5.41
C LEU A 135 -26.56 -3.13 -6.42
N ALA A 136 -27.72 -3.72 -6.07
CA ALA A 136 -28.37 -4.73 -6.89
C ALA A 136 -28.73 -4.17 -8.28
N GLY A 137 -28.39 -4.92 -9.33
CA GLY A 137 -28.65 -4.52 -10.72
C GLY A 137 -27.57 -3.62 -11.34
N LEU A 138 -26.59 -3.12 -10.58
CA LEU A 138 -25.44 -2.41 -11.13
C LEU A 138 -24.50 -3.40 -11.83
N LYS A 139 -24.25 -3.19 -13.12
CA LYS A 139 -23.24 -3.95 -13.87
C LYS A 139 -21.90 -3.25 -13.73
N VAL A 140 -20.95 -3.90 -13.07
CA VAL A 140 -19.60 -3.36 -12.82
C VAL A 140 -18.57 -4.09 -13.68
N VAL A 141 -17.56 -3.35 -14.14
CA VAL A 141 -16.37 -3.90 -14.78
C VAL A 141 -15.18 -3.50 -13.92
N CYS A 142 -14.46 -4.50 -13.39
CA CYS A 142 -13.31 -4.25 -12.53
C CYS A 142 -12.08 -3.87 -13.38
N TYR A 143 -11.56 -2.66 -13.16
CA TYR A 143 -10.26 -2.26 -13.69
C TYR A 143 -9.20 -2.40 -12.58
N TYR A 144 -8.40 -3.46 -12.66
CA TYR A 144 -7.39 -3.76 -11.64
C TYR A 144 -6.09 -2.97 -11.80
N GLY A 145 -5.86 -2.40 -12.99
CA GLY A 145 -4.59 -1.78 -13.34
C GLY A 145 -3.42 -2.76 -13.40
N CYS A 146 -2.28 -2.29 -13.91
CA CYS A 146 -1.07 -3.10 -14.06
C CYS A 146 -0.26 -3.17 -12.76
N MET A 147 -0.12 -2.05 -12.05
CA MET A 147 0.89 -1.89 -11.00
C MET A 147 0.60 -2.71 -9.73
N ALA A 148 -0.66 -3.02 -9.45
CA ALA A 148 -1.04 -3.90 -8.34
C ALA A 148 -0.83 -5.39 -8.65
N ASN A 149 -0.64 -5.77 -9.92
CA ASN A 149 -0.62 -7.17 -10.36
C ASN A 149 0.63 -7.56 -11.17
N ARG A 150 1.56 -6.61 -11.38
CA ARG A 150 2.77 -6.85 -12.17
C ARG A 150 3.99 -6.14 -11.57
N PRO A 151 5.18 -6.78 -11.59
CA PRO A 151 5.42 -8.13 -12.09
C PRO A 151 4.95 -9.21 -11.07
N PRO A 152 4.40 -10.36 -11.52
CA PRO A 152 3.82 -11.38 -10.63
C PRO A 152 4.80 -11.98 -9.63
N GLU A 153 6.10 -11.97 -9.91
CA GLU A 153 7.11 -12.40 -8.93
C GLU A 153 7.26 -11.45 -7.73
N ILE A 154 6.82 -10.19 -7.86
CA ILE A 154 6.95 -9.15 -6.83
C ILE A 154 5.59 -8.84 -6.19
N THR A 155 4.56 -8.60 -7.00
CA THR A 155 3.24 -8.11 -6.56
C THR A 155 2.24 -9.24 -6.40
#